data_AF-A0A382USG9-F1
#
_entry.id   AF-A0A382USG9-F1
#
_cell.length_a   1.000
_cell.length_b   1.000
_cell.length_c   1.000
_cell.angle_alpha   90.00
_cell.angle_beta   90.00
_cell.angle_gamma   90.00
#
_symmetry.space_group_name_H-M   'P 1'
#
loop_
_entity.id
_entity.type
_entity.pdbx_description
1 polymer ?
#
loop_
_entity_poly.entity_id
_entity_poly.type
_entity_poly.pdbx_seq_one_letter_code
_entity_poly.pdbx_strand_id
1 'polypeptide(L)'
;MKLSMMIHPFNDRNLQLAAQVGVSEMVIPYPGEDLKALLETKRRVESFGMRLTHIERKVPHLKLVHRLPGWEEQLQVFKTLLRNMAEAEMKILCYNWMPDEDWQRTSCETQERGGALVTAFNLAEVDRNVTDAEGKPTEPTSAGRLWENLARLLEELTPIAEDAGVKLALHPDDPPLSELRGQSRIITSVDALEKVTQLVDSPSNGICFCQGSLAPAGEDIPKGIKRLGGKIVFAHFRNVKGTADNLQECFHDNGD
;
A
#
# COMPACT_ATOMS: atom_id res chain seq x y z
N MET A 1 2.93 -16.84 -12.93
CA MET A 1 2.63 -15.57 -12.24
C MET A 1 1.67 -15.89 -11.11
N LYS A 2 1.90 -15.36 -9.89
CA LYS A 2 0.95 -15.47 -8.78
C LYS A 2 0.03 -14.26 -8.83
N LEU A 3 -1.21 -14.46 -9.24
CA LEU A 3 -2.21 -13.38 -9.26
C LEU A 3 -2.85 -13.29 -7.89
N SER A 4 -2.78 -12.09 -7.32
CA SER A 4 -3.48 -11.72 -6.10
C SER A 4 -4.52 -10.62 -6.36
N MET A 5 -5.58 -10.60 -5.56
CA MET A 5 -6.63 -9.59 -5.69
C MET A 5 -7.18 -9.20 -4.32
N MET A 6 -7.48 -7.91 -4.16
CA MET A 6 -8.37 -7.41 -3.12
C MET A 6 -9.78 -7.29 -3.69
N ILE A 7 -10.78 -7.81 -2.97
CA ILE A 7 -12.19 -7.73 -3.39
C ILE A 7 -12.98 -6.85 -2.45
N HIS A 8 -13.89 -6.05 -3.01
CA HIS A 8 -14.85 -5.27 -2.26
C HIS A 8 -16.22 -5.31 -2.96
N PRO A 9 -17.32 -5.65 -2.26
CA PRO A 9 -17.38 -6.15 -0.89
C PRO A 9 -16.75 -7.55 -0.75
N PHE A 10 -16.20 -7.85 0.43
CA PHE A 10 -15.64 -9.17 0.74
C PHE A 10 -16.75 -10.18 1.07
N ASN A 11 -17.17 -10.95 0.06
CA ASN A 11 -18.24 -11.94 0.19
C ASN A 11 -18.01 -13.18 -0.70
N ASP A 12 -18.81 -14.23 -0.48
CA ASP A 12 -18.67 -15.52 -1.18
C ASP A 12 -18.85 -15.41 -2.69
N ARG A 13 -19.75 -14.53 -3.15
CA ARG A 13 -19.94 -14.31 -4.59
C ARG A 13 -18.67 -13.76 -5.23
N ASN A 14 -18.04 -12.76 -4.61
CA ASN A 14 -16.84 -12.13 -5.14
C ASN A 14 -15.60 -13.02 -4.98
N LEU A 15 -15.52 -13.84 -3.92
CA LEU A 15 -14.49 -14.89 -3.79
C LEU A 15 -14.63 -15.94 -4.89
N GLN A 16 -15.86 -16.37 -5.19
CA GLN A 16 -16.13 -17.30 -6.27
C GLN A 16 -15.73 -16.73 -7.64
N LEU A 17 -16.05 -15.46 -7.90
CA LEU A 17 -15.64 -14.77 -9.13
C LEU A 17 -14.12 -14.63 -9.23
N ALA A 18 -13.44 -14.30 -8.13
CA ALA A 18 -11.98 -14.23 -8.07
C ALA A 18 -11.34 -15.56 -8.48
N ALA A 19 -11.81 -16.67 -7.90
CA ALA A 19 -11.35 -18.00 -8.26
C ALA A 19 -11.60 -18.33 -9.74
N GLN A 20 -12.77 -17.94 -10.28
CA GLN A 20 -13.14 -18.19 -11.67
C GLN A 20 -12.28 -17.44 -12.70
N VAL A 21 -11.76 -16.25 -12.35
CA VAL A 21 -10.86 -15.48 -13.21
C VAL A 21 -9.37 -15.81 -12.99
N GLY A 22 -9.08 -16.87 -12.23
CA GLY A 22 -7.72 -17.40 -12.06
C GLY A 22 -6.89 -16.71 -10.97
N VAL A 23 -7.52 -15.97 -10.05
CA VAL A 23 -6.84 -15.48 -8.85
C VAL A 23 -6.46 -16.67 -7.97
N SER A 24 -5.22 -16.66 -7.48
CA SER A 24 -4.66 -17.75 -6.66
C SER A 24 -4.38 -17.32 -5.22
N GLU A 25 -4.30 -16.02 -4.98
CA GLU A 25 -3.94 -15.41 -3.72
C GLU A 25 -4.86 -14.24 -3.39
N MET A 26 -5.19 -14.05 -2.13
CA MET A 26 -6.07 -12.97 -1.68
C MET A 26 -5.29 -11.95 -0.87
N VAL A 27 -5.66 -10.69 -1.11
CA VAL A 27 -5.25 -9.52 -0.35
C VAL A 27 -6.47 -9.05 0.44
N ILE A 28 -6.30 -8.79 1.73
CA ILE A 28 -7.36 -8.22 2.58
C ILE A 28 -6.90 -6.94 3.27
N PRO A 29 -7.84 -6.04 3.59
CA PRO A 29 -7.58 -4.97 4.53
C PRO A 29 -7.11 -5.47 5.89
N TYR A 30 -6.51 -4.57 6.68
CA TYR A 30 -6.17 -4.87 8.08
C TYR A 30 -7.44 -5.32 8.84
N PRO A 31 -7.48 -6.57 9.36
CA PRO A 31 -8.71 -7.14 9.93
C PRO A 31 -8.86 -6.87 11.45
N GLY A 32 -7.96 -6.09 12.05
CA GLY A 32 -7.87 -5.93 13.50
C GLY A 32 -6.87 -6.91 14.15
N GLU A 33 -6.82 -6.89 15.48
CA GLU A 33 -5.84 -7.67 16.27
C GLU A 33 -6.33 -9.09 16.62
N ASP A 34 -7.59 -9.42 16.33
CA ASP A 34 -8.15 -10.74 16.65
C ASP A 34 -7.65 -11.83 15.68
N LEU A 35 -6.72 -12.66 16.17
CA LEU A 35 -6.19 -13.81 15.45
C LEU A 35 -7.31 -14.77 15.00
N LYS A 36 -8.36 -14.96 15.82
CA LYS A 36 -9.43 -15.89 15.47
C LYS A 36 -10.19 -15.42 14.24
N ALA A 37 -10.53 -14.12 14.18
CA ALA A 37 -11.16 -13.52 13.02
C ALA A 37 -10.29 -13.63 11.75
N LEU A 38 -8.97 -13.44 11.88
CA LEU A 38 -8.03 -13.64 10.78
C LEU A 38 -8.02 -15.10 10.28
N LEU A 39 -7.96 -16.07 11.19
CA LEU A 39 -7.99 -17.49 10.84
C LEU A 39 -9.34 -17.94 10.24
N GLU A 40 -10.45 -17.35 10.66
CA GLU A 40 -11.76 -17.55 10.03
C GLU A 40 -11.79 -17.02 8.60
N THR A 41 -11.24 -15.82 8.39
CA THR A 41 -11.09 -15.23 7.05
C THR A 41 -10.21 -16.09 6.16
N LYS A 42 -9.07 -16.59 6.68
CA LYS A 42 -8.20 -17.54 5.99
C LYS A 42 -8.96 -18.79 5.55
N ARG A 43 -9.67 -19.46 6.46
CA ARG A 43 -10.48 -20.64 6.14
C ARG A 43 -11.52 -20.38 5.07
N ARG A 44 -12.17 -19.22 5.11
CA ARG A 44 -13.15 -18.81 4.10
C ARG A 44 -12.51 -18.64 2.74
N VAL A 45 -11.35 -18.00 2.63
CA VAL A 45 -10.61 -17.87 1.36
C VAL A 45 -10.21 -19.25 0.82
N GLU A 46 -9.70 -20.11 1.70
CA GLU A 46 -9.24 -21.46 1.35
C GLU A 46 -10.38 -22.37 0.88
N SER A 47 -11.61 -22.17 1.34
CA SER A 47 -12.77 -22.93 0.85
C SER A 47 -13.14 -22.63 -0.61
N PHE A 48 -12.60 -21.56 -1.21
CA PHE A 48 -12.71 -21.26 -2.65
C PHE A 48 -11.47 -21.68 -3.44
N GLY A 49 -10.50 -22.38 -2.83
CA GLY A 49 -9.30 -22.88 -3.50
C GLY A 49 -8.18 -21.84 -3.69
N MET A 50 -8.26 -20.70 -3.01
CA MET A 50 -7.23 -19.64 -3.01
C MET A 50 -6.45 -19.63 -1.68
N ARG A 51 -5.34 -18.90 -1.62
CA ARG A 51 -4.60 -18.68 -0.36
C ARG A 51 -4.74 -17.24 0.13
N LEU A 52 -4.97 -17.05 1.42
CA LEU A 52 -4.85 -15.72 2.03
C LEU A 52 -3.37 -15.43 2.30
N THR A 53 -2.76 -14.48 1.59
CA THR A 53 -1.29 -14.26 1.65
C THR A 53 -0.87 -12.83 1.96
N HIS A 54 -1.71 -11.83 1.70
CA HIS A 54 -1.36 -10.43 1.87
C HIS A 54 -2.34 -9.72 2.82
N ILE A 55 -1.79 -8.85 3.66
CA ILE A 55 -2.54 -7.76 4.27
C ILE A 55 -2.12 -6.48 3.58
N GLU A 56 -3.08 -5.73 3.08
CA GLU A 56 -2.85 -4.43 2.47
C GLU A 56 -3.99 -3.49 2.85
N ARG A 57 -3.57 -2.40 3.50
CA ARG A 57 -4.30 -1.22 3.94
C ARG A 57 -5.63 -1.41 4.73
N LYS A 58 -5.84 -0.77 5.86
CA LYS A 58 -5.01 0.25 6.49
C LYS A 58 -4.71 -0.12 7.93
N VAL A 59 -3.44 -0.47 8.19
CA VAL A 59 -2.94 -0.54 9.56
C VAL A 59 -2.79 0.90 10.06
N PRO A 60 -3.33 1.28 11.23
CA PRO A 60 -3.23 2.64 11.75
C PRO A 60 -1.77 3.06 11.96
N HIS A 61 -1.33 4.14 11.30
CA HIS A 61 0.08 4.54 11.31
C HIS A 61 0.33 6.07 11.36
N LEU A 62 -0.69 6.92 11.45
CA LEU A 62 -0.53 8.39 11.52
C LEU A 62 0.41 8.84 12.63
N LYS A 63 0.21 8.32 13.84
CA LYS A 63 1.00 8.70 15.01
C LYS A 63 2.44 8.24 14.84
N LEU A 64 2.67 7.09 14.17
CA LEU A 64 4.02 6.63 13.80
C LEU A 64 4.69 7.57 12.79
N VAL A 65 3.99 7.93 11.71
CA VAL A 65 4.50 8.83 10.66
C VAL A 65 4.95 10.16 11.25
N HIS A 66 4.15 10.71 12.16
CA HIS A 66 4.36 12.04 12.74
C HIS A 66 5.05 12.04 14.11
N ARG A 67 5.32 10.87 14.69
CA ARG A 67 5.81 10.73 16.08
C ARG A 67 4.93 11.44 17.11
N LEU A 68 3.61 11.31 16.97
CA LEU A 68 2.61 11.90 17.89
C LEU A 68 2.40 11.03 19.14
N PRO A 69 1.88 11.57 20.25
CA PRO A 69 1.51 10.77 21.41
C PRO A 69 0.63 9.54 21.06
N GLY A 70 1.00 8.36 21.55
CA GLY A 70 0.36 7.08 21.22
C GLY A 70 0.94 6.40 19.97
N TRP A 71 2.08 6.85 19.45
CA TRP A 71 2.80 6.15 18.38
C TRP A 71 3.26 4.75 18.84
N GLU A 72 3.56 4.57 20.14
CA GLU A 72 3.94 3.28 20.72
C GLU A 72 2.81 2.26 20.60
N GLU A 73 1.56 2.68 20.78
CA GLU A 73 0.39 1.81 20.64
C GLU A 73 0.24 1.34 19.19
N GLN A 74 0.36 2.27 18.23
CA GLN A 74 0.37 1.91 16.81
C GLN A 74 1.55 0.99 16.46
N LEU A 75 2.74 1.20 17.05
CA LEU A 75 3.85 0.26 16.87
C LEU A 75 3.48 -1.14 17.36
N GLN A 76 2.83 -1.26 18.53
CA GLN A 76 2.38 -2.56 19.03
C GLN A 76 1.35 -3.22 18.11
N VAL A 77 0.44 -2.45 17.51
CA VAL A 77 -0.51 -2.97 16.51
C VAL A 77 0.23 -3.65 15.35
N PHE A 78 1.26 -3.02 14.78
CA PHE A 78 2.08 -3.65 13.73
C PHE A 78 2.78 -4.93 14.22
N LYS A 79 3.36 -4.89 15.44
CA LYS A 79 4.05 -6.05 16.02
C LYS A 79 3.10 -7.23 16.27
N THR A 80 1.91 -6.97 16.81
CA THR A 80 0.85 -7.98 16.98
C THR A 80 0.40 -8.54 15.65
N LEU A 81 0.19 -7.67 14.65
CA LEU A 81 -0.21 -8.09 13.31
C LEU A 81 0.80 -9.04 12.67
N LEU A 82 2.11 -8.74 12.75
CA LEU A 82 3.15 -9.61 12.21
C LEU A 82 3.15 -11.01 12.86
N ARG A 83 2.93 -11.09 14.18
CA ARG A 83 2.78 -12.38 14.88
C ARG A 83 1.53 -13.13 14.41
N ASN A 84 0.40 -12.45 14.30
CA ASN A 84 -0.84 -13.05 13.80
C ASN A 84 -0.69 -13.54 12.35
N MET A 85 0.03 -12.80 11.52
CA MET A 85 0.34 -13.19 10.15
C MET A 85 1.22 -14.43 10.09
N ALA A 86 2.17 -14.60 11.02
CA ALA A 86 2.97 -15.81 11.14
C ALA A 86 2.09 -17.04 11.41
N GLU A 87 1.20 -16.95 12.40
CA GLU A 87 0.23 -18.00 12.76
C GLU A 87 -0.75 -18.32 11.61
N ALA A 88 -1.12 -17.32 10.82
CA ALA A 88 -1.97 -17.48 9.64
C ALA A 88 -1.19 -17.88 8.36
N GLU A 89 0.13 -18.07 8.46
CA GLU A 89 1.06 -18.38 7.37
C GLU A 89 1.03 -17.36 6.21
N MET A 90 0.67 -16.11 6.50
CA MET A 90 0.67 -15.01 5.54
C MET A 90 2.09 -14.56 5.23
N LYS A 91 2.27 -13.86 4.10
CA LYS A 91 3.61 -13.62 3.54
C LYS A 91 3.97 -12.15 3.38
N ILE A 92 3.00 -11.28 3.12
CA ILE A 92 3.29 -9.89 2.75
C ILE A 92 2.40 -8.95 3.56
N LEU A 93 3.05 -7.99 4.23
CA LEU A 93 2.39 -6.84 4.84
C LEU A 93 2.71 -5.61 3.98
N CYS A 94 1.73 -5.17 3.19
CA CYS A 94 1.82 -3.95 2.41
C CYS A 94 1.32 -2.76 3.24
N TYR A 95 2.17 -1.74 3.38
CA TYR A 95 1.90 -0.54 4.16
C TYR A 95 2.38 0.68 3.39
N ASN A 96 1.94 1.88 3.78
CA ASN A 96 2.41 3.13 3.20
C ASN A 96 2.97 4.06 4.29
N TRP A 97 3.55 5.19 3.87
CA TRP A 97 4.08 6.22 4.77
C TRP A 97 3.51 7.61 4.42
N MET A 98 2.26 7.64 3.94
CA MET A 98 1.57 8.86 3.54
C MET A 98 1.20 9.68 4.78
N PRO A 99 1.62 10.95 4.90
CA PRO A 99 1.36 11.74 6.11
C PRO A 99 -0.09 12.14 6.36
N ASP A 100 -0.89 12.21 5.30
CA ASP A 100 -2.35 12.32 5.42
C ASP A 100 -3.02 10.94 5.18
N GLU A 101 -2.30 9.87 5.54
CA GLU A 101 -2.83 8.57 5.95
C GLU A 101 -3.37 7.61 4.87
N ASP A 102 -3.72 8.01 3.64
CA ASP A 102 -3.85 7.10 2.48
C ASP A 102 -3.87 7.83 1.11
N TRP A 103 -4.10 7.09 0.03
CA TRP A 103 -4.26 7.59 -1.34
C TRP A 103 -5.37 8.63 -1.47
N GLN A 104 -5.27 9.49 -2.50
CA GLN A 104 -6.19 10.62 -2.70
C GLN A 104 -6.70 10.68 -4.16
N ARG A 105 -8.01 10.89 -4.34
CA ARG A 105 -8.71 11.08 -5.63
C ARG A 105 -9.69 12.23 -5.50
N THR A 106 -9.98 12.97 -6.57
CA THR A 106 -10.99 14.04 -6.56
C THR A 106 -12.28 13.65 -7.27
N SER A 107 -12.31 12.48 -7.91
CA SER A 107 -13.49 11.92 -8.55
C SER A 107 -13.47 10.38 -8.52
N CYS A 108 -14.65 9.78 -8.37
CA CYS A 108 -14.89 8.35 -8.56
C CYS A 108 -15.83 8.07 -9.74
N GLU A 109 -16.18 9.10 -10.52
CA GLU A 109 -17.20 9.06 -11.57
C GLU A 109 -16.66 9.54 -12.93
N THR A 110 -15.34 9.55 -13.08
CA THR A 110 -14.71 9.97 -14.34
C THR A 110 -14.98 8.91 -15.40
N GLN A 111 -15.40 9.32 -16.60
CA GLN A 111 -15.74 8.39 -17.67
C GLN A 111 -14.50 7.91 -18.42
N GLU A 112 -14.46 6.62 -18.72
CA GLU A 112 -13.43 5.97 -19.53
C GLU A 112 -14.08 5.09 -20.62
N ARG A 113 -13.29 4.34 -21.40
CA ARG A 113 -13.72 3.47 -22.50
C ARG A 113 -15.00 2.68 -22.14
N GLY A 114 -16.02 2.82 -23.00
CA GLY A 114 -17.29 2.11 -22.85
C GLY A 114 -18.22 2.66 -21.76
N GLY A 115 -17.97 3.87 -21.25
CA GLY A 115 -18.79 4.48 -20.19
C GLY A 115 -18.47 3.92 -18.80
N ALA A 116 -17.34 3.22 -18.64
CA ALA A 116 -16.86 2.77 -17.35
C ALA A 116 -16.52 3.99 -16.47
N LEU A 117 -16.79 3.88 -15.18
CA LEU A 117 -16.41 4.87 -14.19
C LEU A 117 -15.05 4.49 -13.60
N VAL A 118 -14.14 5.46 -13.55
CA VAL A 118 -12.80 5.33 -13.00
C VAL A 118 -12.54 6.44 -11.98
N THR A 119 -11.54 6.23 -11.12
CA THR A 119 -11.11 7.27 -10.21
C THR A 119 -10.10 8.20 -10.89
N ALA A 120 -10.13 9.48 -10.50
CA ALA A 120 -9.19 10.48 -10.98
C ALA A 120 -8.79 11.41 -9.85
N PHE A 121 -7.63 12.05 -9.97
CA PHE A 121 -7.12 13.07 -9.08
C PHE A 121 -6.75 14.30 -9.89
N ASN A 122 -7.20 15.47 -9.45
CA ASN A 122 -6.79 16.77 -9.98
C ASN A 122 -6.45 17.68 -8.81
N LEU A 123 -5.20 18.12 -8.71
CA LEU A 123 -4.72 18.98 -7.63
C LEU A 123 -5.50 20.30 -7.53
N ALA A 124 -6.00 20.81 -8.65
CA ALA A 124 -6.85 22.02 -8.66
C ALA A 124 -8.23 21.80 -8.02
N GLU A 125 -8.63 20.54 -7.80
CA GLU A 125 -9.90 20.15 -7.19
C GLU A 125 -9.71 19.42 -5.85
N VAL A 126 -8.56 19.59 -5.18
CA VAL A 126 -8.20 18.86 -3.94
C VAL A 126 -9.22 19.04 -2.81
N ASP A 127 -10.04 20.09 -2.82
CA ASP A 127 -11.13 20.27 -1.86
C ASP A 127 -12.25 19.22 -1.99
N ARG A 128 -12.33 18.51 -3.12
CA ARG A 128 -13.27 17.41 -3.38
C ARG A 128 -12.68 16.03 -3.08
N ASN A 129 -11.59 15.97 -2.32
CA ASN A 129 -10.83 14.75 -2.13
C ASN A 129 -11.66 13.61 -1.49
N VAL A 130 -11.59 12.45 -2.12
CA VAL A 130 -12.07 11.15 -1.70
C VAL A 130 -10.85 10.33 -1.31
N THR A 131 -10.83 9.84 -0.07
CA THR A 131 -9.70 9.14 0.53
C THR A 131 -10.16 8.31 1.73
N ASP A 132 -9.36 7.31 2.10
CA ASP A 132 -9.50 6.53 3.34
C ASP A 132 -8.67 7.13 4.50
N ALA A 133 -8.24 8.40 4.38
CA ALA A 133 -7.54 9.13 5.43
C ALA A 133 -8.43 9.34 6.68
N GLU A 134 -7.92 9.01 7.87
CA GLU A 134 -8.67 9.17 9.13
C GLU A 134 -8.34 10.48 9.87
N GLY A 135 -7.32 11.22 9.40
CA GLY A 135 -6.92 12.47 10.02
C GLY A 135 -5.80 13.21 9.32
N LYS A 136 -5.48 14.38 9.87
CA LYS A 136 -4.33 15.21 9.53
C LYS A 136 -3.64 15.56 10.86
N PRO A 137 -2.30 15.51 10.96
CA PRO A 137 -1.60 15.96 12.18
C PRO A 137 -1.86 17.45 12.44
N THR A 138 -1.73 17.85 13.71
CA THR A 138 -1.85 19.26 14.11
C THR A 138 -0.77 20.14 13.47
N GLU A 139 0.44 19.60 13.33
CA GLU A 139 1.58 20.29 12.72
C GLU A 139 2.21 19.41 11.64
N PRO A 140 2.66 20.00 10.52
CA PRO A 140 3.31 19.25 9.47
C PRO A 140 4.66 18.70 9.92
N THR A 141 4.97 17.48 9.50
CA THR A 141 6.29 16.86 9.76
C THR A 141 7.15 17.00 8.52
N SER A 142 8.35 17.56 8.68
CA SER A 142 9.27 17.78 7.57
C SER A 142 9.72 16.47 6.92
N ALA A 143 10.03 16.51 5.63
CA ALA A 143 10.55 15.34 4.89
C ALA A 143 11.71 14.63 5.61
N GLY A 144 12.66 15.37 6.20
CA GLY A 144 13.76 14.79 6.97
C GLY A 144 13.28 13.98 8.18
N ARG A 145 12.32 14.53 8.92
CA ARG A 145 11.71 13.84 10.07
C ARG A 145 10.87 12.63 9.66
N LEU A 146 10.18 12.70 8.51
CA LEU A 146 9.47 11.53 7.95
C LEU A 146 10.43 10.38 7.66
N TRP A 147 11.61 10.66 7.09
CA TRP A 147 12.65 9.66 6.86
C TRP A 147 13.22 9.09 8.17
N GLU A 148 13.51 9.94 9.15
CA GLU A 148 13.98 9.50 10.48
C GLU A 148 12.95 8.58 11.17
N ASN A 149 11.67 8.93 11.10
CA ASN A 149 10.60 8.14 11.69
C ASN A 149 10.41 6.80 10.96
N LEU A 150 10.51 6.79 9.63
CA LEU A 150 10.43 5.56 8.83
C LEU A 150 11.59 4.60 9.15
N ALA A 151 12.82 5.12 9.25
CA ALA A 151 14.00 4.33 9.61
C ALA A 151 13.79 3.63 10.96
N ARG A 152 13.33 4.38 11.97
CA ARG A 152 13.03 3.83 13.31
C ARG A 152 11.93 2.77 13.28
N LEU A 153 10.88 2.96 12.46
CA LEU A 153 9.85 1.93 12.31
C LEU A 153 10.45 0.64 11.74
N LEU A 154 11.24 0.76 10.67
CA LEU A 154 11.87 -0.40 10.03
C LEU A 154 12.85 -1.12 10.96
N GLU A 155 13.65 -0.39 11.75
CA GLU A 155 14.54 -0.97 12.77
C GLU A 155 13.76 -1.82 13.78
N GLU A 156 12.56 -1.37 14.17
CA GLU A 156 11.70 -2.07 15.12
C GLU A 156 10.91 -3.24 14.51
N LEU A 157 10.47 -3.13 13.24
CA LEU A 157 9.60 -4.12 12.61
C LEU A 157 10.35 -5.21 11.85
N THR A 158 11.49 -4.90 11.24
CA THR A 158 12.19 -5.85 10.36
C THR A 158 12.63 -7.13 11.07
N PRO A 159 13.15 -7.13 12.33
CA PRO A 159 13.49 -8.38 13.00
C PRO A 159 12.26 -9.25 13.27
N ILE A 160 11.14 -8.62 13.64
CA ILE A 160 9.88 -9.31 13.93
C ILE A 160 9.26 -9.87 12.65
N ALA A 161 9.33 -9.11 11.55
CA ALA A 161 8.88 -9.56 10.24
C ALA A 161 9.71 -10.74 9.73
N GLU A 162 11.02 -10.73 9.97
CA GLU A 162 11.91 -11.83 9.64
C GLU A 162 11.59 -13.10 10.44
N ASP A 163 11.45 -13.00 11.76
CA ASP A 163 11.02 -14.11 12.63
C ASP A 163 9.64 -14.66 12.23
N ALA A 164 8.73 -13.78 11.81
CA ALA A 164 7.39 -14.14 11.32
C ALA A 164 7.39 -14.75 9.91
N GLY A 165 8.51 -14.70 9.18
CA GLY A 165 8.55 -15.09 7.77
C GLY A 165 7.72 -14.20 6.85
N VAL A 166 7.47 -12.95 7.25
CA VAL A 166 6.69 -11.94 6.54
C VAL A 166 7.62 -10.91 5.88
N LYS A 167 7.30 -10.50 4.66
CA LYS A 167 7.95 -9.38 3.97
C LYS A 167 7.15 -8.10 4.18
N LEU A 168 7.83 -7.04 4.60
CA LEU A 168 7.29 -5.69 4.60
C LEU A 168 7.38 -5.14 3.17
N ALA A 169 6.30 -4.52 2.69
CA ALA A 169 6.22 -3.95 1.34
C ALA A 169 5.75 -2.50 1.43
N LEU A 170 6.67 -1.55 1.43
CA LEU A 170 6.30 -0.14 1.41
C LEU A 170 5.74 0.26 0.04
N HIS A 171 4.52 0.76 0.00
CA HIS A 171 3.85 1.32 -1.18
C HIS A 171 4.27 2.78 -1.41
N PRO A 172 4.46 3.23 -2.67
CA PRO A 172 4.74 4.62 -2.98
C PRO A 172 3.58 5.56 -2.63
N ASP A 173 3.88 6.85 -2.58
CA ASP A 173 2.92 7.91 -2.42
C ASP A 173 1.96 7.97 -3.63
N ASP A 174 0.65 7.98 -3.39
CA ASP A 174 -0.40 8.17 -4.41
C ASP A 174 -1.31 9.36 -4.04
N PRO A 175 -1.34 10.48 -4.79
CA PRO A 175 -0.47 10.79 -5.93
C PRO A 175 1.00 11.04 -5.50
N PRO A 176 2.00 10.82 -6.36
CA PRO A 176 3.42 10.94 -6.00
C PRO A 176 3.92 12.40 -6.00
N LEU A 177 3.20 13.30 -5.32
CA LEU A 177 3.58 14.72 -5.16
C LEU A 177 4.54 14.89 -3.99
N SER A 178 5.54 15.76 -4.08
CA SER A 178 6.46 16.05 -2.95
C SER A 178 5.79 16.76 -1.77
N GLU A 179 4.68 17.46 -2.04
CA GLU A 179 3.82 18.06 -1.03
C GLU A 179 2.35 17.91 -1.42
N LEU A 180 1.49 17.61 -0.45
CA LEU A 180 0.05 17.58 -0.63
C LEU A 180 -0.62 18.13 0.63
N ARG A 181 -1.54 19.09 0.46
CA ARG A 181 -2.32 19.71 1.57
C ARG A 181 -1.44 20.25 2.71
N GLY A 182 -0.23 20.74 2.39
CA GLY A 182 0.73 21.26 3.36
C GLY A 182 1.58 20.22 4.07
N GLN A 183 1.53 18.94 3.65
CA GLN A 183 2.40 17.88 4.14
C GLN A 183 3.46 17.50 3.12
N SER A 184 4.69 17.35 3.58
CA SER A 184 5.73 16.67 2.80
C SER A 184 5.32 15.23 2.50
N ARG A 185 5.79 14.68 1.38
CA ARG A 185 5.69 13.25 1.02
C ARG A 185 7.05 12.80 0.51
N ILE A 186 7.43 11.57 0.80
CA ILE A 186 8.83 11.14 0.69
C ILE A 186 9.05 9.89 -0.15
N ILE A 187 8.00 9.14 -0.51
CA ILE A 187 8.06 7.88 -1.25
C ILE A 187 7.50 8.09 -2.67
N THR A 188 7.99 9.11 -3.36
CA THR A 188 7.42 9.61 -4.62
C THR A 188 8.20 9.17 -5.88
N SER A 189 9.29 8.41 -5.71
CA SER A 189 10.23 8.08 -6.81
C SER A 189 10.87 6.70 -6.66
N VAL A 190 11.49 6.22 -7.73
CA VAL A 190 12.31 4.99 -7.69
C VAL A 190 13.51 5.17 -6.77
N ASP A 191 14.12 6.36 -6.73
CA ASP A 191 15.22 6.67 -5.82
C ASP A 191 14.77 6.64 -4.35
N ALA A 192 13.56 7.13 -4.06
CA ALA A 192 12.99 7.05 -2.72
C ALA A 192 12.76 5.60 -2.30
N LEU A 193 12.18 4.77 -3.18
CA LEU A 193 12.00 3.34 -2.92
C LEU A 193 13.35 2.62 -2.73
N GLU A 194 14.37 2.96 -3.50
CA GLU A 194 15.72 2.42 -3.28
C GLU A 194 16.24 2.77 -1.89
N LYS A 195 16.12 4.04 -1.50
CA LYS A 195 16.53 4.52 -0.17
C LYS A 195 15.84 3.75 0.95
N VAL A 196 14.55 3.44 0.83
CA VAL A 196 13.80 2.62 1.81
C VAL A 196 14.46 1.26 2.00
N THR A 197 14.83 0.59 0.91
CA THR A 197 15.46 -0.74 0.96
C THR A 197 16.86 -0.73 1.57
N GLN A 198 17.47 0.45 1.69
CA GLN A 198 18.79 0.68 2.28
C GLN A 198 18.72 1.18 3.72
N LEU A 199 17.54 1.58 4.24
CA LEU A 199 17.39 2.04 5.63
C LEU A 199 17.75 0.95 6.64
N VAL A 200 17.33 -0.29 6.35
CA VAL A 200 17.68 -1.48 7.15
C VAL A 200 17.98 -2.63 6.21
N ASP A 201 19.17 -3.22 6.36
CA ASP A 201 19.57 -4.40 5.60
C ASP A 201 18.94 -5.66 6.20
N SER A 202 17.72 -5.96 5.76
CA SER A 202 17.02 -7.21 6.08
C SER A 202 16.39 -7.77 4.82
N PRO A 203 16.37 -9.10 4.63
CA PRO A 203 15.62 -9.73 3.55
C PRO A 203 14.11 -9.47 3.68
N SER A 204 13.60 -9.07 4.85
CA SER A 204 12.19 -8.74 5.07
C SER A 204 11.86 -7.26 4.87
N ASN A 205 12.84 -6.41 4.57
CA ASN A 205 12.64 -5.04 4.12
C ASN A 205 12.55 -4.98 2.59
N GLY A 206 11.32 -4.99 2.05
CA GLY A 206 11.04 -4.87 0.63
C GLY A 206 10.11 -3.71 0.30
N ILE A 207 9.71 -3.65 -0.97
CA ILE A 207 8.80 -2.61 -1.47
C ILE A 207 7.62 -3.21 -2.22
N CYS A 208 6.51 -2.47 -2.21
CA CYS A 208 5.46 -2.64 -3.19
C CYS A 208 5.74 -1.72 -4.39
N PHE A 209 5.96 -2.29 -5.57
CA PHE A 209 6.18 -1.53 -6.79
C PHE A 209 4.84 -1.24 -7.46
N CYS A 210 4.26 -0.08 -7.21
CA CYS A 210 3.03 0.36 -7.86
C CYS A 210 3.33 1.24 -9.07
N GLN A 211 3.22 0.66 -10.27
CA GLN A 211 3.51 1.40 -11.49
C GLN A 211 2.55 2.56 -11.71
N GLY A 212 1.27 2.42 -11.31
CA GLY A 212 0.27 3.47 -11.48
C GLY A 212 0.44 4.65 -10.51
N SER A 213 1.29 4.51 -9.49
CA SER A 213 1.71 5.62 -8.64
C SER A 213 3.04 6.21 -9.12
N LEU A 214 3.98 5.38 -9.60
CA LEU A 214 5.30 5.84 -10.05
C LEU A 214 5.29 6.47 -11.45
N ALA A 215 4.49 5.96 -12.39
CA ALA A 215 4.46 6.48 -13.76
C ALA A 215 4.03 7.96 -13.83
N PRO A 216 3.00 8.43 -13.08
CA PRO A 216 2.66 9.86 -13.00
C PRO A 216 3.77 10.76 -12.43
N ALA A 217 4.76 10.20 -11.72
CA ALA A 217 5.94 10.94 -11.26
C ALA A 217 7.01 11.10 -12.36
N GLY A 218 6.79 10.56 -13.56
CA GLY A 218 7.75 10.56 -14.67
C GLY A 218 8.83 9.47 -14.56
N GLU A 219 8.59 8.43 -13.76
CA GLU A 219 9.54 7.33 -13.59
C GLU A 219 9.55 6.38 -14.81
N ASP A 220 10.76 5.94 -15.19
CA ASP A 220 10.92 4.85 -16.17
C ASP A 220 10.64 3.51 -15.48
N ILE A 221 9.42 3.00 -15.66
CA ILE A 221 8.93 1.78 -14.98
C ILE A 221 9.80 0.55 -15.28
N PRO A 222 10.09 0.17 -16.56
CA PRO A 222 10.98 -0.96 -16.83
C PRO A 222 12.38 -0.82 -16.22
N LYS A 223 12.96 0.38 -16.24
CA LYS A 223 14.27 0.63 -15.62
C LYS A 223 14.20 0.54 -14.10
N GLY A 224 13.15 1.07 -13.48
CA GLY A 224 12.88 0.95 -12.05
C GLY A 224 12.75 -0.50 -11.60
N ILE A 225 12.00 -1.32 -12.35
CA ILE A 225 11.88 -2.76 -12.08
C ILE A 225 13.24 -3.46 -12.19
N LYS A 226 14.04 -3.16 -13.21
CA LYS A 226 15.40 -3.75 -13.35
C LYS A 226 16.32 -3.35 -12.19
N ARG A 227 16.25 -2.10 -11.75
CA ARG A 227 17.07 -1.56 -10.65
C ARG A 227 16.68 -2.19 -9.30
N LEU A 228 15.38 -2.29 -9.03
CA LEU A 228 14.86 -2.69 -7.71
C LEU A 228 14.38 -4.14 -7.64
N GLY A 229 14.49 -4.93 -8.71
CA GLY A 229 13.88 -6.26 -8.82
C GLY A 229 14.20 -7.22 -7.68
N GLY A 230 15.39 -7.15 -7.09
CA GLY A 230 15.76 -7.96 -5.91
C GLY A 230 15.08 -7.54 -4.59
N LYS A 231 14.40 -6.39 -4.57
CA LYS A 231 13.72 -5.82 -3.40
C LYS A 231 12.20 -5.69 -3.59
N ILE A 232 11.70 -5.91 -4.81
CA ILE A 232 10.25 -5.93 -5.11
C ILE A 232 9.66 -7.23 -4.58
N VAL A 233 8.84 -7.13 -3.53
CA VAL A 233 8.14 -8.29 -2.93
C VAL A 233 6.66 -8.31 -3.28
N PHE A 234 6.13 -7.19 -3.75
CA PHE A 234 4.74 -7.03 -4.17
C PHE A 234 4.65 -5.99 -5.28
N ALA A 235 3.66 -6.10 -6.18
CA ALA A 235 3.51 -5.17 -7.30
C ALA A 235 2.03 -4.90 -7.55
N HIS A 236 1.70 -3.62 -7.71
CA HIS A 236 0.40 -3.20 -8.21
C HIS A 236 0.51 -2.94 -9.70
N PHE A 237 -0.19 -3.76 -10.45
CA PHE A 237 -0.19 -3.71 -11.90
C PHE A 237 -1.49 -3.06 -12.38
N ARG A 238 -1.51 -1.72 -12.38
CA ARG A 238 -2.62 -0.88 -12.87
C ARG A 238 -2.07 0.19 -13.80
N ASN A 239 -2.91 0.82 -14.60
CA ASN A 239 -2.46 1.85 -15.54
C ASN A 239 -3.23 3.16 -15.39
N VAL A 240 -2.59 4.27 -15.73
CA VAL A 240 -3.08 5.64 -15.54
C VAL A 240 -2.75 6.48 -16.76
N LYS A 241 -3.43 7.62 -16.89
CA LYS A 241 -3.06 8.70 -17.79
C LYS A 241 -2.72 9.94 -17.00
N GLY A 242 -1.79 10.74 -17.50
CA GLY A 242 -1.44 12.05 -16.95
C GLY A 242 -0.29 12.03 -15.94
N THR A 243 -0.27 13.05 -15.08
CA THR A 243 0.86 13.40 -14.21
C THR A 243 0.44 13.42 -12.75
N ALA A 244 1.40 13.50 -11.83
CA ALA A 244 1.15 13.46 -10.39
C ALA A 244 0.10 14.47 -9.89
N ASP A 245 -0.02 15.63 -10.54
CA ASP A 245 -0.98 16.69 -10.23
C ASP A 245 -2.34 16.53 -10.94
N ASN A 246 -2.42 15.71 -11.99
CA ASN A 246 -3.64 15.43 -12.73
C ASN A 246 -3.56 14.03 -13.37
N LEU A 247 -4.07 13.02 -12.67
CA LEU A 247 -4.06 11.63 -13.12
C LEU A 247 -5.45 11.02 -13.15
N GLN A 248 -5.66 10.07 -14.05
CA GLN A 248 -6.88 9.29 -14.19
C GLN A 248 -6.53 7.80 -14.30
N GLU A 249 -7.18 6.96 -13.51
CA GLU A 249 -7.09 5.50 -13.69
C GLU A 249 -7.68 5.10 -15.05
N CYS A 250 -7.12 4.07 -15.67
CA CYS A 250 -7.62 3.57 -16.94
C CYS A 250 -7.56 2.05 -16.99
N PHE A 251 -8.07 1.48 -18.08
CA PHE A 251 -7.87 0.05 -18.33
C PHE A 251 -6.38 -0.25 -18.47
N HIS A 252 -5.96 -1.42 -18.01
CA HIS A 252 -4.55 -1.84 -18.00
C HIS A 252 -3.84 -1.67 -19.35
N ASP A 253 -4.57 -1.83 -20.45
CA ASP A 253 -4.11 -1.71 -21.84
C ASP A 253 -4.21 -0.30 -22.44
N ASN A 254 -4.66 0.69 -21.68
CA ASN A 254 -5.07 2.00 -22.20
C ASN A 254 -4.48 3.20 -21.45
N GLY A 255 -3.34 3.06 -20.78
CA GLY A 255 -2.66 4.17 -20.10
C GLY A 255 -1.31 4.53 -20.74
N ASP A 256 -0.61 5.47 -20.11
CA ASP A 256 0.65 6.07 -20.57
C ASP A 256 1.89 5.23 -20.22
#